data_AF-A0A2D8URK3-F1
#
_entry.id   AF-A0A2D8URK3-F1
#
_cell.length_a   1.000
_cell.length_b   1.000
_cell.length_c   1.000
_cell.angle_alpha   90.00
_cell.angle_beta   90.00
_cell.angle_gamma   90.00
#
_symmetry.space_group_name_H-M   'P 1'
#
loop_
_entity.id
_entity.type
_entity.pdbx_description
1 polymer ?
#
loop_
_entity_poly.entity_id
_entity_poly.type
_entity_poly.pdbx_seq_one_letter_code
_entity_poly.pdbx_strand_id
1 'polypeptide(L)' 'KFYISKEARGKGLGKKLMEASLASALQFGYRELYLESLPEFSNAVSWYKKLGFKSLDECLGNSGHSSCNIWMLKTL' A
#
# COMPACT_ATOMS: atom_id res chain seq x y z
N LYS A 1 -6.08 3.34 -3.92
CA LYS A 1 -5.80 2.57 -5.16
C LYS A 1 -4.40 2.91 -5.67
N PHE A 2 -3.61 1.92 -6.13
CA PHE A 2 -2.21 2.09 -6.52
C PHE A 2 -1.93 1.32 -7.81
N TYR A 3 -1.62 2.02 -8.91
CA TYR A 3 -1.50 1.41 -10.24
C TYR A 3 -0.27 1.88 -11.00
N ILE A 4 0.31 0.95 -11.76
CA ILE A 4 1.35 1.21 -12.75
C ILE A 4 0.90 0.55 -14.05
N SER A 5 0.95 1.30 -15.16
CA SER A 5 0.61 0.78 -16.49
C SER A 5 1.47 -0.43 -16.82
N LYS A 6 0.94 -1.35 -17.64
CA LYS A 6 1.62 -2.62 -17.90
C LYS A 6 3.00 -2.41 -18.53
N GLU A 7 3.11 -1.39 -19.38
CA GLU A 7 4.32 -0.98 -20.13
C GLU A 7 5.38 -0.31 -19.22
N ALA A 8 4.95 0.16 -18.04
CA ALA A 8 5.78 0.85 -17.07
C ALA A 8 6.24 -0.05 -15.89
N ARG A 9 5.72 -1.28 -15.79
CA ARG A 9 6.11 -2.25 -14.75
C ARG A 9 7.55 -2.74 -14.94
N GLY A 10 8.18 -3.20 -13.86
CA GLY A 10 9.56 -3.68 -13.87
C GLY A 10 10.64 -2.59 -13.94
N LYS A 11 10.26 -1.31 -14.10
CA LYS A 11 11.19 -0.17 -14.24
C LYS A 11 11.43 0.60 -12.93
N GLY A 12 11.04 0.03 -11.78
CA GLY A 12 11.16 0.68 -10.47
C GLY A 12 10.20 1.86 -10.21
N LEU A 13 9.27 2.16 -11.14
CA LEU A 13 8.34 3.29 -11.01
C LEU A 13 7.35 3.13 -9.84
N GLY A 14 6.92 1.91 -9.53
CA GLY A 14 6.09 1.65 -8.35
C GLY A 14 6.80 2.05 -7.05
N LYS A 15 8.11 1.76 -6.93
CA LYS A 15 8.90 2.18 -5.77
C LYS A 15 8.97 3.70 -5.66
N LYS A 16 9.30 4.40 -6.75
CA LYS A 16 9.36 5.86 -6.76
C LYS A 16 8.02 6.50 -6.39
N LEU A 17 6.91 5.98 -6.93
CA LEU A 17 5.57 6.49 -6.61
C LEU A 17 5.21 6.29 -5.14
N MET A 18 5.54 5.13 -4.57
CA MET A 18 5.30 4.86 -3.15
C MET A 18 6.17 5.76 -2.25
N GLU A 19 7.45 5.91 -2.56
CA GLU A 19 8.36 6.80 -1.81
C GLU A 19 7.86 8.25 -1.82
N ALA A 20 7.44 8.75 -2.97
CA ALA A 20 6.85 10.09 -3.08
C ALA A 20 5.56 10.21 -2.24
N SER A 21 4.72 9.18 -2.26
CA SER A 21 3.47 9.15 -1.48
C SER A 21 3.74 9.16 0.03
N LEU A 22 4.73 8.40 0.50
CA LEU A 22 5.16 8.37 1.90
C LEU A 22 5.75 9.72 2.33
N ALA A 23 6.60 10.32 1.49
CA ALA A 23 7.17 11.64 1.76
C ALA A 23 6.09 12.72 1.89
N SER A 24 5.09 12.73 0.99
CA SER A 24 3.96 13.65 1.09
C SER A 24 3.12 13.39 2.35
N ALA A 25 2.88 12.12 2.70
CA ALA A 25 2.11 11.79 3.88
C ALA A 25 2.78 12.33 5.17
N LEU A 26 4.10 12.19 5.28
CA LEU A 26 4.89 12.79 6.36
C LEU A 26 4.80 14.32 6.38
N GLN A 27 4.93 14.97 5.21
CA GLN A 27 4.82 16.43 5.10
C GLN A 27 3.43 16.95 5.53
N PHE A 28 2.37 16.17 5.29
CA PHE A 28 1.02 16.51 5.71
C PHE A 28 0.72 16.16 7.18
N GLY A 29 1.69 15.61 7.93
CA GLY A 29 1.55 15.28 9.34
C GLY A 29 0.80 13.97 9.62
N TYR A 30 0.64 13.10 8.62
CA TYR A 30 0.11 11.76 8.85
C TYR A 30 1.15 10.91 9.59
N ARG A 31 0.65 10.05 10.49
CA ARG A 31 1.48 9.16 11.31
C ARG A 31 1.48 7.72 10.82
N GLU A 32 0.48 7.37 10.01
CA GLU A 32 0.25 6.01 9.57
C GLU A 32 -0.26 6.03 8.14
N LEU A 33 0.14 5.02 7.36
CA LEU A 33 -0.39 4.74 6.04
C LEU A 33 -1.05 3.37 6.05
N TYR A 34 -2.32 3.36 5.70
CA TYR A 34 -3.14 2.16 5.60
C TYR A 34 -3.38 1.80 4.14
N LEU A 35 -3.32 0.50 3.83
CA LEU A 35 -3.68 -0.02 2.52
C LEU A 35 -4.47 -1.32 2.64
N GLU A 36 -5.18 -1.62 1.56
CA GLU A 36 -6.00 -2.81 1.43
C GLU A 36 -5.66 -3.50 0.10
N SER A 37 -5.71 -4.83 0.10
CA SER A 37 -5.34 -5.65 -1.05
C SER A 37 -6.18 -6.93 -1.12
N LEU A 38 -6.00 -7.64 -2.22
CA LEU A 38 -6.54 -8.98 -2.47
C LEU A 38 -5.42 -10.03 -2.47
N PRO A 39 -5.73 -11.32 -2.20
CA PRO A 39 -4.75 -12.41 -2.22
C PRO A 39 -4.17 -12.65 -3.60
N GLU A 40 -4.94 -12.40 -4.67
CA GLU A 40 -4.47 -12.48 -6.06
C GLU A 40 -3.30 -11.51 -6.36
N PHE A 41 -3.12 -10.48 -5.52
CA PHE A 41 -2.01 -9.53 -5.63
C PHE A 41 -0.84 -9.87 -4.70
N SER A 42 -0.56 -11.17 -4.48
CA SER A 42 0.51 -11.67 -3.60
C SER A 42 1.88 -11.02 -3.82
N ASN A 43 2.25 -10.72 -5.07
CA ASN A 43 3.48 -9.99 -5.40
C ASN A 43 3.49 -8.56 -4.82
N ALA A 44 2.37 -7.84 -4.89
CA ALA A 44 2.25 -6.51 -4.31
C ALA A 44 2.24 -6.57 -2.79
N VAL A 45 1.51 -7.53 -2.20
CA VAL A 45 1.48 -7.76 -0.74
C VAL A 45 2.88 -8.05 -0.19
N SER A 46 3.64 -8.93 -0.83
CA SER A 46 5.04 -9.21 -0.47
C SER A 46 5.92 -7.97 -0.57
N TRP A 47 5.71 -7.16 -1.61
CA TRP A 47 6.43 -5.90 -1.78
C TRP A 47 6.09 -4.88 -0.68
N TYR A 48 4.82 -4.72 -0.30
CA TYR A 48 4.43 -3.84 0.82
C TYR A 48 5.06 -4.29 2.15
N LYS A 49 5.15 -5.60 2.42
CA LYS A 49 5.87 -6.11 3.60
C LYS A 49 7.33 -5.66 3.62
N LYS A 50 8.02 -5.70 2.46
CA LYS A 50 9.41 -5.22 2.34
C LYS A 50 9.55 -3.71 2.56
N LEU A 51 8.48 -2.94 2.34
CA LEU A 51 8.43 -1.50 2.63
C LEU A 51 8.09 -1.18 4.10
N GLY A 52 7.91 -2.22 4.93
CA GLY A 52 7.62 -2.08 6.36
C GLY A 52 6.14 -1.97 6.70
N PHE A 53 5.24 -2.31 5.78
CA PHE A 53 3.83 -2.50 6.12
C PHE A 53 3.65 -3.82 6.88
N LYS A 54 2.84 -3.78 7.94
CA LYS A 54 2.48 -4.93 8.77
C LYS A 54 1.04 -5.31 8.47
N SER A 55 0.75 -6.61 8.43
CA SER A 55 -0.62 -7.10 8.29
C SER A 55 -1.45 -6.77 9.54
N LEU A 56 -2.72 -6.50 9.32
CA LEU A 56 -3.74 -6.37 10.36
C LEU A 56 -4.74 -7.53 10.26
N ASP A 57 -5.36 -7.86 11.39
CA ASP A 57 -6.38 -8.91 11.45
C ASP A 57 -7.75 -8.43 10.94
N GLU A 58 -7.98 -7.12 10.95
CA GLU A 58 -9.23 -6.49 10.52
C GLU A 58 -8.99 -5.17 9.77
N CYS A 59 -10.02 -4.71 9.05
CA CYS A 59 -9.97 -3.44 8.32
C CYS A 59 -9.98 -2.24 9.27
N LEU A 60 -9.27 -1.19 8.89
CA LEU A 60 -9.42 0.11 9.55
C LEU A 60 -10.56 0.88 8.91
N GLY A 61 -11.71 0.88 9.57
CA GLY A 61 -12.87 1.67 9.20
C GLY A 61 -13.68 1.08 8.04
N ASN A 62 -14.49 1.93 7.41
CA ASN A 62 -15.42 1.56 6.34
C ASN A 62 -15.00 2.20 5.01
N SER A 63 -13.90 1.70 4.44
CA SER A 63 -13.25 2.22 3.23
C SER A 63 -14.03 1.99 1.92
N GLY A 64 -15.14 1.23 1.98
CA GLY A 64 -15.95 0.86 0.81
C GLY A 64 -15.33 -0.24 -0.07
N HIS A 65 -14.20 -0.84 0.33
CA HIS A 65 -13.62 -1.99 -0.38
C HIS A 65 -14.10 -3.32 0.22
N SER A 66 -15.39 -3.63 0.04
CA SER A 66 -16.02 -4.84 0.56
C SER A 66 -15.40 -6.16 0.06
N SER A 67 -14.65 -6.13 -1.05
CA SER A 67 -13.97 -7.30 -1.60
C SER A 67 -12.56 -7.52 -1.05
N CYS A 68 -11.92 -6.51 -0.46
CA CYS A 68 -10.55 -6.64 0.04
C CYS A 68 -10.54 -7.37 1.39
N ASN A 69 -9.63 -8.34 1.54
CA ASN A 69 -9.48 -9.16 2.75
C ASN A 69 -8.02 -9.22 3.25
N ILE A 70 -7.15 -8.35 2.72
CA ILE A 70 -5.81 -8.13 3.25
C ILE A 70 -5.71 -6.66 3.63
N TRP A 71 -5.41 -6.42 4.89
CA TRP A 71 -5.25 -5.08 5.45
C TRP A 71 -3.84 -4.92 5.97
N MET A 72 -3.23 -3.77 5.68
CA MET A 72 -1.86 -3.51 6.10
C MET A 72 -1.67 -2.06 6.54
N LEU A 73 -0.85 -1.88 7.57
CA LEU A 73 -0.53 -0.60 8.16
C LEU A 73 0.97 -0.38 8.21
N LYS A 74 1.41 0.83 7.90
CA LYS A 74 2.79 1.28 8.09
C LYS A 74 2.78 2.54 8.94
N THR A 75 3.49 2.50 10.07
CA THR A 75 3.87 3.72 10.79
C THR A 75 4.89 4.50 9.94
N LEU A 76 4.62 5.79 9.76
CA LEU A 76 5.40 6.71 8.92
C LEU A 76 6.58 7.32 9.68
#